data_AF-A0A9D6IST6-F1
#
_entry.id   AF-A0A9D6IST6-F1
#
_cell.length_a   1.000
_cell.length_b   1.000
_cell.length_c   1.000
_cell.angle_alpha   90.00
_cell.angle_beta   90.00
_cell.angle_gamma   90.00
#
_symmetry.space_group_name_H-M   'P 1'
#
loop_
_entity.id
_entity.type
_entity.pdbx_description
1 polymer ?
#
loop_
_entity_poly.entity_id
_entity_poly.type
_entity_poly.pdbx_seq_one_letter_code
_entity_poly.pdbx_strand_id
1 'polypeptide(L)'
;MDSSHSVEVRATPFRSLACPKCKKPLQLILCHAVEVDTCPSCHGIWVDHPEEKQMLEIKPEAFTVAELRRLRKAYQRLSKRDPVRYAPCPVCLQLMHRVNWGSRSGVVVDRCEKHGTWYDEGEVDKIREYIRTGGVEFEKLRLTEGGLSELNSKLDREVTRLQTQINYKYMLARLYSMLGL
;
A
#
# COMPACT_ATOMS: atom_id res chain seq x y z
N MET A 1 23.17 -1.49 45.04
CA MET A 1 22.39 -2.66 44.58
C MET A 1 22.12 -2.41 43.12
N ASP A 2 23.09 -2.85 42.32
CA ASP A 2 23.23 -2.59 40.90
C ASP A 2 22.45 -3.69 40.15
N SER A 3 21.48 -3.29 39.33
CA SER A 3 20.60 -4.22 38.61
C SER A 3 20.80 -4.04 37.11
N SER A 4 22.00 -4.40 36.67
CA SER A 4 22.38 -4.63 35.28
C SER A 4 21.39 -5.58 34.60
N HIS A 5 20.48 -5.02 33.80
CA HIS A 5 19.66 -5.80 32.89
C HIS A 5 20.54 -6.16 31.68
N SER A 6 21.08 -7.37 31.72
CA SER A 6 21.82 -7.99 30.62
C SER A 6 20.87 -8.25 29.44
N VAL A 7 21.05 -7.50 28.37
CA VAL A 7 20.39 -7.75 27.08
C VAL A 7 21.10 -8.93 26.42
N GLU A 8 20.41 -10.06 26.30
CA GLU A 8 20.90 -11.22 25.55
C GLU A 8 20.82 -10.94 24.04
N VAL A 9 21.98 -10.73 23.43
CA VAL A 9 22.13 -10.58 21.98
C VAL A 9 22.13 -11.97 21.34
N ARG A 10 21.01 -12.36 20.71
CA ARG A 10 20.95 -13.57 19.87
C ARG A 10 21.60 -13.28 18.52
N ALA A 11 22.73 -13.94 18.24
CA ALA A 11 23.42 -13.82 16.97
C ALA A 11 22.67 -14.59 15.86
N THR A 12 22.02 -13.87 14.96
CA THR A 12 21.61 -14.35 13.62
C THR A 12 22.82 -14.31 12.68
N PRO A 13 22.92 -15.20 11.67
CA PRO A 13 24.11 -15.30 10.83
C PRO A 13 24.29 -14.01 10.04
N PHE A 14 25.43 -13.34 10.27
CA PHE A 14 25.84 -12.06 9.69
C PHE A 14 25.54 -11.98 8.19
N ARG A 15 24.41 -11.36 7.82
CA ARG A 15 24.18 -10.89 6.45
C ARG A 15 24.91 -9.55 6.29
N SER A 16 26.11 -9.57 5.73
CA SER A 16 26.81 -8.34 5.35
C SER A 16 26.23 -7.79 4.03
N LEU A 17 25.05 -7.18 4.10
CA LEU A 17 24.44 -6.57 2.94
C LEU A 17 25.17 -5.28 2.53
N ALA A 18 25.23 -5.01 1.22
CA ALA A 18 25.77 -3.77 0.69
C ALA A 18 24.62 -2.83 0.29
N CYS A 19 24.76 -1.54 0.62
CA CYS A 19 23.81 -0.51 0.23
C CYS A 19 23.65 -0.50 -1.30
N PRO A 20 22.42 -0.58 -1.83
CA PRO A 20 22.24 -0.72 -3.27
C PRO A 20 22.57 0.58 -4.02
N LYS A 21 22.54 1.73 -3.33
CA LYS A 21 22.81 3.08 -3.88
C LYS A 21 24.30 3.47 -3.79
N CYS A 22 24.94 3.31 -2.63
CA CYS A 22 26.32 3.76 -2.40
C CYS A 22 27.33 2.63 -2.13
N LYS A 23 26.90 1.37 -2.13
CA LYS A 23 27.72 0.15 -1.97
C LYS A 23 28.45 -0.01 -0.63
N LYS A 24 28.28 0.93 0.30
CA LYS A 24 28.78 0.80 1.68
C LYS A 24 28.06 -0.33 2.44
N PRO A 25 28.72 -1.01 3.37
CA PRO A 25 28.09 -2.05 4.19
C PRO A 25 26.90 -1.47 4.96
N LEU A 26 25.81 -2.23 5.01
CA LEU A 26 24.65 -1.92 5.85
C LEU A 26 24.93 -2.32 7.29
N GLN A 27 24.24 -1.65 8.21
CA GLN A 27 24.30 -1.87 9.64
C GLN A 27 22.93 -2.31 10.15
N LEU A 28 22.90 -3.45 10.84
CA LEU A 28 21.70 -3.94 11.49
C LEU A 28 21.37 -3.06 12.71
N ILE A 29 20.15 -2.55 12.76
CA ILE A 29 19.61 -1.80 13.90
C ILE A 29 18.24 -2.36 14.30
N LEU A 30 17.82 -2.09 15.54
CA LEU A 30 16.48 -2.41 16.01
C LEU A 30 15.56 -1.19 15.82
N CYS A 31 14.52 -1.32 14.99
CA CYS A 31 13.47 -0.32 14.78
C CYS A 31 12.11 -0.92 15.17
N HIS A 32 11.44 -0.40 16.21
CA HIS A 32 10.13 -0.91 16.67
C HIS A 32 10.11 -2.44 16.95
N ALA A 33 11.17 -2.95 17.58
CA ALA A 33 11.40 -4.37 17.84
C ALA A 33 11.53 -5.24 16.57
N VAL A 34 11.95 -4.63 15.46
CA VAL A 34 12.26 -5.28 14.19
C VAL A 34 13.72 -5.01 13.86
N GLU A 35 14.45 -6.04 13.44
CA GLU A 35 15.80 -5.86 12.91
C GLU A 35 15.71 -5.34 11.47
N VAL A 36 16.40 -4.23 11.18
CA VAL A 36 16.46 -3.65 9.83
C VAL A 36 17.88 -3.24 9.48
N ASP A 37 18.20 -3.25 8.19
CA ASP A 37 19.52 -2.93 7.67
C ASP A 37 19.57 -1.47 7.20
N THR A 38 20.42 -0.64 7.82
CA THR A 38 20.51 0.79 7.50
C THR A 38 21.85 1.16 6.89
N CYS A 39 21.84 2.10 5.96
CA CYS A 39 23.07 2.64 5.39
C CYS A 39 23.55 3.84 6.20
N PRO A 40 24.76 3.82 6.77
CA PRO A 40 25.29 4.95 7.55
C PRO A 40 25.63 6.18 6.69
N SER A 41 25.59 6.07 5.35
CA SER A 41 26.02 7.14 4.45
C SER A 41 24.90 7.83 3.69
N CYS A 42 23.87 7.10 3.29
CA CYS A 42 22.72 7.68 2.58
C CYS A 42 21.43 7.56 3.37
N HIS A 43 21.51 7.01 4.60
CA HIS A 43 20.40 6.88 5.55
C HIS A 43 19.19 6.09 5.02
N GLY A 44 19.38 5.33 3.94
CA GLY A 44 18.36 4.42 3.41
C GLY A 44 18.29 3.13 4.24
N ILE A 45 17.13 2.48 4.17
CA ILE A 45 16.74 1.36 5.03
C ILE A 45 16.31 0.21 4.13
N TRP A 46 16.90 -0.96 4.34
CA TRP A 46 16.43 -2.23 3.80
C TRP A 46 15.59 -2.95 4.86
N VAL A 47 14.43 -3.45 4.44
CA VAL A 47 13.49 -4.16 5.30
C VAL A 47 13.03 -5.42 4.58
N ASP A 48 13.14 -6.59 5.22
CA ASP A 48 12.65 -7.83 4.62
C ASP A 48 11.09 -7.84 4.65
N HIS A 49 10.47 -8.57 3.72
CA HIS A 49 9.00 -8.59 3.60
C HIS A 49 8.24 -8.94 4.89
N PRO A 50 8.66 -9.95 5.69
CA PRO A 50 7.95 -10.30 6.92
C PRO A 50 7.94 -9.16 7.96
N GLU A 51 8.91 -8.26 7.88
CA GLU A 51 9.23 -7.23 8.87
C GLU A 51 8.60 -5.87 8.52
N GLU A 52 8.31 -5.64 7.24
CA GLU A 52 7.82 -4.36 6.68
C GLU A 52 6.59 -3.83 7.42
N LYS A 53 5.58 -4.67 7.65
CA LYS A 53 4.34 -4.26 8.31
C LYS A 53 4.57 -3.76 9.74
N GLN A 54 5.42 -4.46 10.49
CA GLN A 54 5.72 -4.12 11.89
C GLN A 54 6.60 -2.86 11.95
N MET A 55 7.61 -2.76 11.08
CA MET A 55 8.47 -1.58 11.01
C MET A 55 7.69 -0.30 10.68
N LEU A 56 6.71 -0.39 9.77
CA LEU A 56 5.85 0.74 9.37
C LEU A 56 4.73 1.03 10.38
N GLU A 57 4.62 0.26 11.46
CA GLU A 57 3.59 0.40 12.50
C GLU A 57 2.17 0.39 11.94
N ILE A 58 1.90 -0.42 10.91
CA ILE A 58 0.58 -0.51 10.31
C ILE A 58 -0.39 -1.17 11.29
N LYS A 59 -1.20 -0.35 11.96
CA LYS A 59 -2.24 -0.77 12.90
C LYS A 59 -3.63 -0.42 12.35
N PRO A 60 -4.64 -1.27 12.59
CA PRO A 60 -6.01 -0.92 12.24
C PRO A 60 -6.48 0.23 13.15
N GLU A 61 -6.78 1.37 12.54
CA GLU A 61 -7.40 2.51 13.20
C GLU A 61 -8.82 2.71 12.66
N ALA A 62 -9.73 3.10 13.54
CA ALA A 62 -11.12 3.38 13.17
C ALA A 62 -11.27 4.87 12.85
N PHE A 63 -11.71 5.17 11.63
CA PHE A 63 -12.03 6.53 11.20
C PHE A 63 -13.45 6.58 10.67
N THR A 64 -14.12 7.72 10.84
CA THR A 64 -15.37 7.96 10.11
C THR A 64 -15.08 8.31 8.65
N VAL A 65 -16.04 8.08 7.74
CA VAL A 65 -15.90 8.47 6.32
C VAL A 65 -15.64 9.97 6.16
N ALA A 66 -16.30 10.80 6.98
CA ALA A 66 -16.13 12.25 6.96
C ALA A 66 -14.71 12.65 7.38
N GLU A 67 -14.16 11.99 8.38
CA GLU A 67 -12.80 12.19 8.88
C GLU A 67 -11.75 11.77 7.86
N LEU A 68 -11.87 10.58 7.25
CA LEU A 68 -10.98 10.14 6.17
C LEU A 68 -10.95 11.14 5.01
N ARG A 69 -12.11 11.66 4.60
CA ARG A 69 -12.20 12.67 3.53
C ARG A 69 -11.51 13.98 3.89
N ARG A 70 -11.56 14.40 5.17
CA ARG A 70 -10.85 15.60 5.66
C ARG A 70 -9.35 15.39 5.72
N LEU A 71 -8.90 14.32 6.37
CA LEU A 71 -7.47 13.99 6.51
C LEU A 71 -6.80 13.82 5.14
N ARG A 72 -7.50 13.19 4.19
CA ARG A 72 -6.98 13.02 2.83
C ARG A 72 -6.71 14.34 2.11
N LYS A 73 -7.54 15.37 2.31
CA LYS A 73 -7.32 16.71 1.74
C LYS A 73 -6.11 17.40 2.35
N ALA A 74 -5.84 17.14 3.64
CA ALA A 74 -4.70 17.71 4.34
C ALA A 74 -3.37 17.04 3.98
N TYR A 75 -3.39 15.77 3.55
CA TYR A 75 -2.18 15.05 3.20
C TYR A 75 -1.45 15.65 1.98
N GLN A 76 -0.24 16.14 2.22
CA GLN A 76 0.67 16.61 1.17
C GLN A 76 1.58 15.47 0.72
N ARG A 77 1.59 15.17 -0.58
CA ARG A 77 2.47 14.15 -1.16
C ARG A 77 3.92 14.62 -1.08
N LEU A 78 4.85 13.69 -0.88
CA LEU A 78 6.26 13.95 -1.14
C LEU A 78 6.42 14.37 -2.60
N SER A 79 6.98 15.56 -2.82
CA SER A 79 7.33 16.06 -4.16
C SER A 79 8.83 15.89 -4.42
N LYS A 80 9.40 14.72 -4.10
CA LYS A 80 10.77 14.39 -4.53
C LYS A 80 10.74 13.98 -6.00
N ARG A 81 11.35 14.79 -6.87
CA ARG A 81 11.62 14.44 -8.26
C ARG A 81 13.06 13.96 -8.36
N ASP A 82 13.33 12.78 -7.84
CA ASP A 82 14.66 12.19 -8.00
C ASP A 82 14.83 11.64 -9.42
N PRO A 83 16.01 11.81 -10.05
CA PRO A 83 16.30 11.17 -11.31
C PRO A 83 16.08 9.65 -11.19
N VAL A 84 15.46 9.05 -12.22
CA VAL A 84 15.10 7.63 -12.20
C VAL A 84 16.38 6.79 -12.23
N ARG A 85 16.75 6.22 -11.08
CA ARG A 85 17.84 5.26 -10.93
C ARG A 85 17.30 4.01 -10.26
N TYR A 86 17.35 2.88 -10.96
CA TYR A 86 16.99 1.58 -10.41
C TYR A 86 18.12 1.05 -9.53
N ALA A 87 17.74 0.46 -8.40
CA ALA A 87 18.65 -0.09 -7.42
C ALA A 87 18.60 -1.63 -7.43
N PRO A 88 19.74 -2.34 -7.41
CA PRO A 88 19.75 -3.80 -7.32
C PRO A 88 19.38 -4.25 -5.90
N CYS A 89 18.66 -5.35 -5.76
CA CYS A 89 18.34 -5.95 -4.46
C CYS A 89 19.64 -6.30 -3.70
N PRO A 90 19.79 -5.91 -2.42
CA PRO A 90 20.98 -6.26 -1.63
C PRO A 90 21.20 -7.76 -1.45
N VAL A 91 20.13 -8.57 -1.60
CA VAL A 91 20.16 -10.02 -1.38
C VAL A 91 20.43 -10.80 -2.69
N CYS A 92 19.66 -10.53 -3.76
CA CYS A 92 19.76 -11.31 -5.01
C CYS A 92 20.28 -10.53 -6.22
N LEU A 93 20.60 -9.25 -6.05
CA LEU A 93 21.14 -8.34 -7.08
C LEU A 93 20.22 -8.06 -8.27
N GLN A 94 19.03 -8.66 -8.34
CA GLN A 94 18.02 -8.32 -9.34
C GLN A 94 17.56 -6.87 -9.17
N LEU A 95 17.31 -6.17 -10.29
CA LEU A 95 16.82 -4.80 -10.24
C LEU A 95 15.46 -4.74 -9.55
N MET A 96 15.37 -3.89 -8.53
CA MET A 96 14.14 -3.69 -7.78
C MET A 96 13.17 -2.83 -8.58
N HIS A 97 11.87 -3.08 -8.38
CA HIS A 97 10.81 -2.36 -9.04
C HIS A 97 10.52 -1.07 -8.29
N ARG A 98 10.50 0.06 -8.99
CA ARG A 98 10.06 1.33 -8.42
C ARG A 98 8.55 1.37 -8.38
N VAL A 99 7.98 1.31 -7.18
CA VAL A 99 6.54 1.25 -6.98
C VAL A 99 6.11 2.32 -5.97
N ASN A 100 4.94 2.91 -6.19
CA ASN A 100 4.32 3.74 -5.17
C ASN A 100 3.97 2.85 -3.97
N TRP A 101 4.36 3.26 -2.76
CA TRP A 101 3.98 2.56 -1.55
C TRP A 101 2.49 2.77 -1.31
N GLY A 102 1.69 1.73 -1.52
CA GLY A 102 0.25 1.89 -1.70
C GLY A 102 -0.12 2.67 -2.97
N SER A 103 -1.40 2.85 -3.23
CA SER A 103 -1.86 3.48 -4.48
C SER A 103 -1.49 4.96 -4.59
N ARG A 104 -1.37 5.66 -3.45
CA ARG A 104 -1.56 7.12 -3.37
C ARG A 104 -0.79 7.83 -2.26
N SER A 105 0.18 7.17 -1.63
CA SER A 105 1.09 7.84 -0.68
C SER A 105 1.98 8.86 -1.41
N GLY A 106 2.36 8.56 -2.66
CA GLY A 106 3.31 9.38 -3.42
C GLY A 106 4.77 9.12 -2.99
N VAL A 107 5.01 8.09 -2.19
CA VAL A 107 6.35 7.63 -1.79
C VAL A 107 6.73 6.49 -2.73
N VAL A 108 7.85 6.60 -3.45
CA VAL A 108 8.23 5.64 -4.49
C VAL A 108 9.41 4.81 -4.00
N VAL A 109 9.10 3.60 -3.53
CA VAL A 109 10.07 2.67 -2.95
C VAL A 109 10.65 1.73 -4.00
N ASP A 110 11.84 1.20 -3.75
CA ASP A 110 12.48 0.18 -4.57
C ASP A 110 12.17 -1.20 -3.97
N ARG A 111 11.28 -1.98 -4.59
CA ARG A 111 10.82 -3.28 -4.08
C ARG A 111 11.39 -4.47 -4.85
N CYS A 112 12.00 -5.41 -4.14
CA CYS A 112 12.29 -6.74 -4.66
C CYS A 112 11.05 -7.63 -4.47
N GLU A 113 10.69 -8.42 -5.48
CA GLU A 113 9.55 -9.34 -5.39
C GLU A 113 9.72 -10.39 -4.29
N LYS A 114 10.95 -10.86 -4.04
CA LYS A 114 11.22 -12.03 -3.20
C LYS A 114 11.71 -11.70 -1.79
N HIS A 115 12.51 -10.64 -1.62
CA HIS A 115 13.29 -10.46 -0.39
C HIS A 115 12.75 -9.33 0.50
N GLY A 116 12.60 -8.13 -0.06
CA GLY A 116 12.24 -6.96 0.74
C GLY A 116 12.14 -5.67 -0.06
N THR A 117 12.06 -4.57 0.67
CA THR A 117 11.89 -3.22 0.13
C THR A 117 13.01 -2.32 0.63
N TRP A 118 13.56 -1.51 -0.27
CA TRP A 118 14.48 -0.42 0.04
C TRP A 118 13.71 0.90 0.13
N TYR A 119 13.94 1.62 1.22
CA TYR A 119 13.40 2.94 1.52
C TYR A 119 14.54 3.96 1.51
N ASP A 120 14.41 5.00 0.71
CA ASP A 120 15.35 6.13 0.74
C ASP A 120 15.09 7.02 1.98
N GLU A 121 16.03 7.91 2.26
CA GLU A 121 15.97 8.79 3.46
C GLU A 121 14.65 9.58 3.53
N GLY A 122 13.98 9.48 4.68
CA GLY A 122 12.71 10.15 4.99
C GLY A 122 11.46 9.51 4.39
N GLU A 123 11.58 8.47 3.57
CA GLU A 123 10.42 7.79 2.97
C GLU A 123 9.56 7.07 4.00
N VAL A 124 10.21 6.38 4.95
CA VAL A 124 9.55 5.67 6.05
C VAL A 124 8.67 6.62 6.87
N ASP A 125 9.21 7.78 7.27
CA ASP A 125 8.47 8.73 8.11
C ASP A 125 7.27 9.32 7.36
N LYS A 126 7.41 9.54 6.05
CA LYS A 126 6.28 9.96 5.24
C LYS A 126 5.22 8.88 5.10
N ILE A 127 5.61 7.63 4.95
CA ILE A 127 4.66 6.52 4.93
C ILE A 127 3.92 6.43 6.27
N ARG A 128 4.61 6.58 7.40
CA ARG A 128 3.97 6.64 8.73
C ARG A 128 3.00 7.81 8.85
N GLU A 129 3.34 8.99 8.33
CA GLU A 129 2.42 10.13 8.23
C GLU A 129 1.19 9.80 7.37
N TYR A 130 1.38 9.16 6.22
CA TYR A 130 0.29 8.70 5.36
C TYR A 130 -0.64 7.71 6.07
N ILE A 131 -0.08 6.77 6.83
CA ILE A 131 -0.86 5.81 7.63
C ILE A 131 -1.66 6.55 8.71
N ARG A 132 -1.01 7.40 9.52
CA ARG A 132 -1.67 8.18 10.59
C ARG A 132 -2.76 9.14 10.10
N THR A 133 -2.68 9.55 8.84
CA THR A 133 -3.71 10.39 8.20
C THR A 133 -4.80 9.56 7.51
N GLY A 134 -4.91 8.27 7.83
CA GLY A 134 -5.96 7.37 7.33
C GLY A 134 -5.81 7.02 5.85
N GLY A 135 -4.61 7.15 5.28
CA GLY A 135 -4.38 6.94 3.85
C GLY A 135 -4.66 5.50 3.40
N VAL A 136 -4.38 4.52 4.25
CA VAL A 136 -4.63 3.09 3.96
C VAL A 136 -6.14 2.81 3.98
N GLU A 137 -6.84 3.31 4.99
CA GLU A 137 -8.28 3.17 5.21
C GLU A 137 -9.07 3.88 4.11
N PHE A 138 -8.62 5.06 3.70
CA PHE A 138 -9.20 5.79 2.57
C PHE A 138 -9.08 5.01 1.26
N GLU A 139 -7.96 4.31 1.02
CA GLU A 139 -7.82 3.49 -0.18
C GLU A 139 -8.79 2.29 -0.15
N LYS A 140 -8.91 1.63 1.01
CA LYS A 140 -9.90 0.55 1.20
C LYS A 140 -11.31 1.05 0.92
N LEU A 141 -11.70 2.18 1.51
CA LEU A 141 -13.00 2.82 1.28
C LEU A 141 -13.27 3.04 -0.21
N ARG A 142 -12.28 3.58 -0.94
CA ARG A 142 -12.43 3.84 -2.38
C ARG A 142 -12.58 2.57 -3.20
N LEU A 143 -11.81 1.51 -2.89
CA LEU A 143 -11.94 0.22 -3.58
C LEU A 143 -13.34 -0.36 -3.35
N THR A 144 -13.86 -0.25 -2.12
CA THR A 144 -15.22 -0.66 -1.79
C THR A 144 -16.28 0.18 -2.53
N GLU A 145 -16.16 1.52 -2.51
CA GLU A 145 -17.06 2.42 -3.25
C GLU A 145 -17.03 2.13 -4.76
N GLY A 146 -15.85 1.86 -5.33
CA GLY A 146 -15.69 1.49 -6.73
C GLY A 146 -16.33 0.16 -7.09
N GLY A 147 -16.10 -0.88 -6.29
CA GLY A 147 -16.73 -2.19 -6.47
C GLY A 147 -18.25 -2.13 -6.35
N LEU A 148 -18.76 -1.34 -5.39
CA LEU A 148 -20.20 -1.11 -5.24
C LEU A 148 -20.79 -0.40 -6.47
N SER A 149 -20.11 0.64 -6.97
CA SER A 149 -20.53 1.35 -8.18
C SER A 149 -20.57 0.45 -9.42
N GLU A 150 -19.59 -0.44 -9.56
CA GLU A 150 -19.56 -1.43 -10.64
C GLU A 150 -20.76 -2.40 -10.52
N LEU A 151 -21.04 -2.90 -9.31
CA LEU A 151 -22.17 -3.78 -9.06
C LEU A 151 -23.50 -3.09 -9.35
N ASN A 152 -23.66 -1.84 -8.94
CA ASN A 152 -24.87 -1.05 -9.23
C ASN A 152 -25.06 -0.91 -10.75
N SER A 153 -23.99 -0.63 -11.49
CA SER A 153 -24.04 -0.51 -12.94
C SER A 153 -24.45 -1.82 -13.63
N LYS A 154 -24.03 -2.98 -13.09
CA LYS A 154 -24.46 -4.30 -13.58
C LYS A 154 -25.94 -4.54 -13.28
N LEU A 155 -26.39 -4.20 -12.07
CA LEU A 155 -27.79 -4.33 -11.67
C LEU A 155 -28.70 -3.47 -12.56
N ASP A 156 -28.33 -2.21 -12.82
CA ASP A 156 -29.10 -1.29 -13.66
C ASP A 156 -29.30 -1.84 -15.09
N ARG A 157 -28.27 -2.47 -15.65
CA ARG A 157 -28.36 -3.13 -16.98
C ARG A 157 -29.37 -4.29 -16.96
N GLU A 158 -29.33 -5.13 -15.92
CA GLU A 158 -30.28 -6.25 -15.80
C GLU A 158 -31.71 -5.77 -15.57
N VAL A 159 -31.90 -4.75 -14.74
CA VAL A 159 -33.22 -4.12 -14.52
C VAL A 159 -33.77 -3.57 -15.83
N THR A 160 -32.96 -2.83 -16.58
CA THR A 160 -33.34 -2.28 -17.89
C THR A 160 -33.70 -3.40 -18.89
N ARG A 161 -32.92 -4.48 -18.91
CA ARG A 161 -33.18 -5.65 -19.76
C ARG A 161 -34.52 -6.29 -19.43
N LEU A 162 -34.81 -6.51 -18.16
CA LEU A 162 -36.07 -7.10 -17.70
C LEU A 162 -37.26 -6.19 -17.97
N GLN A 163 -37.16 -4.89 -17.72
CA GLN A 163 -38.20 -3.91 -18.05
C GLN A 163 -38.52 -3.89 -19.54
N THR A 164 -37.49 -3.96 -20.40
CA THR A 164 -37.68 -4.05 -21.85
C THR A 164 -38.47 -5.31 -22.23
N GLN A 165 -38.16 -6.47 -21.63
CA GLN A 165 -38.89 -7.72 -21.88
C GLN A 165 -40.34 -7.66 -21.39
N ILE A 166 -40.58 -7.07 -20.21
CA ILE A 166 -41.92 -6.88 -19.65
C ILE A 166 -42.74 -5.97 -20.58
N ASN A 167 -42.20 -4.82 -20.98
CA ASN A 167 -42.88 -3.87 -21.86
C ASN A 167 -43.25 -4.51 -23.20
N TYR A 168 -42.34 -5.30 -23.79
CA TYR A 168 -42.62 -6.04 -25.02
C TYR A 168 -43.79 -7.03 -24.85
N LYS A 169 -43.77 -7.85 -23.79
CA LYS A 169 -44.85 -8.81 -23.50
C LYS A 169 -46.19 -8.09 -23.25
N TYR A 170 -46.17 -6.98 -22.51
CA TYR A 170 -47.36 -6.18 -22.26
C TYR A 170 -47.94 -5.59 -23.55
N MET A 171 -47.09 -5.04 -24.43
CA MET A 171 -47.54 -4.55 -25.74
C MET A 171 -48.16 -5.66 -26.60
N LEU A 172 -47.54 -6.83 -26.67
CA LEU A 172 -48.09 -7.97 -27.41
C LEU A 172 -49.44 -8.42 -26.87
N ALA A 173 -49.55 -8.58 -25.55
CA ALA A 173 -50.81 -8.96 -24.90
C ALA A 173 -51.93 -7.94 -25.21
N ARG A 174 -51.60 -6.65 -25.19
CA ARG A 174 -52.54 -5.58 -25.54
C ARG A 174 -52.95 -5.63 -27.02
N LEU A 175 -52.02 -5.91 -27.92
CA LEU A 175 -52.30 -6.11 -29.35
C LEU A 175 -53.23 -7.28 -29.61
N TYR A 176 -52.97 -8.45 -29.02
CA TYR A 176 -53.83 -9.63 -29.15
C TYR A 176 -55.24 -9.36 -28.63
N SER A 177 -55.35 -8.72 -27.47
CA SER A 177 -56.65 -8.32 -26.90
C SER A 177 -57.43 -7.37 -27.82
N MET A 178 -56.77 -6.46 -28.53
CA MET A 178 -57.44 -5.56 -29.49
C MET A 178 -57.88 -6.27 -30.77
N LEU A 179 -57.17 -7.32 -31.18
CA LEU A 179 -57.46 -8.11 -32.38
C LEU A 179 -58.48 -9.23 -32.13
N GLY A 180 -58.91 -9.44 -30.88
CA GLY A 180 -59.88 -10.48 -30.51
C GLY A 180 -59.32 -11.91 -30.56
N LEU A 181 -58.00 -12.06 -30.43
CA LEU A 181 -57.27 -13.34 -30.37
C LEU A 181 -56.94 -13.75 -28.94
#